data_AF-A0A810NR98-F1
#
_entry.id   AF-A0A810NR98-F1
#
_cell.length_a   1.000
_cell.length_b   1.000
_cell.length_c   1.000
_cell.angle_alpha   90.00
_cell.angle_beta   90.00
_cell.angle_gamma   90.00
#
_symmetry.space_group_name_H-M   'P 1'
#
loop_
_entity.id
_entity.type
_entity.pdbx_description
1 polymer ?
#
loop_
_entity_poly.entity_id
_entity_poly.type
_entity_poly.pdbx_seq_one_letter_code
_entity_poly.pdbx_strand_id
1 'polypeptide(L)'
;MSEPAPGASSDPTYLEAQSMRIARTALAVALAALSVAAVQAPAHAAPMCNEKPVTHLGTAEADVIVGTPGDDVILALAGDDTISGLGGNDTICAGEGNDTVYGESAALDVAAAGGGDTVFAGPGDDTVVGDFGAVEFPAVTGGTGWTDQIYGGEGNDTVYGDAVDAVVTLVAPGVVFASDGVFGGPGIDTLYGDARTLTFELEGALAVDAGSNTVSGGTENDVVYGNFETVGATLGTISGSGWRDNLTGGDGDDAVYGDAKTGADKLSLVGDLAYTDIINAGAGADTGDAGPGVDICANVETATNCEA
;
A
#
# COMPACT_ATOMS: atom_id res chain seq x y z
N MET A 1 36.58 26.28 102.08
CA MET A 1 35.33 25.49 102.05
C MET A 1 35.14 25.03 100.62
N SER A 2 35.05 23.77 100.24
CA SER A 2 35.44 22.48 100.81
C SER A 2 35.24 21.53 99.63
N GLU A 3 36.30 20.84 99.19
CA GLU A 3 36.12 19.48 98.67
C GLU A 3 35.70 18.59 99.87
N PRO A 4 34.87 17.54 99.68
CA PRO A 4 35.43 16.30 99.13
C PRO A 4 34.46 15.39 98.32
N ALA A 5 35.06 14.50 97.54
CA ALA A 5 34.55 13.17 97.14
C ALA A 5 34.38 12.25 98.41
N PRO A 6 33.96 10.95 98.42
CA PRO A 6 34.10 9.93 97.36
C PRO A 6 33.05 8.77 97.34
N GLY A 7 33.22 7.84 96.39
CA GLY A 7 32.95 6.39 96.55
C GLY A 7 31.48 5.94 96.66
N ALA A 8 31.09 4.69 96.43
CA ALA A 8 31.75 3.46 96.02
C ALA A 8 30.60 2.55 95.49
N SER A 9 30.78 1.89 94.35
CA SER A 9 31.02 0.43 94.28
C SER A 9 29.94 -0.46 94.89
N SER A 10 29.34 -1.29 94.04
CA SER A 10 29.06 -2.69 94.37
C SER A 10 29.34 -3.58 93.15
N ASP A 11 30.57 -4.11 93.14
CA ASP A 11 31.08 -5.41 92.62
C ASP A 11 30.03 -6.54 92.43
N PRO A 12 30.32 -7.71 91.78
CA PRO A 12 31.58 -8.24 91.24
C PRO A 12 31.39 -8.86 89.83
N THR A 13 32.34 -9.39 89.05
CA THR A 13 33.31 -10.50 89.25
C THR A 13 34.20 -10.51 88.00
N TYR A 14 35.53 -10.41 88.11
CA TYR A 14 36.49 -11.50 88.31
C TYR A 14 36.85 -12.30 87.05
N LEU A 15 38.17 -12.51 86.91
CA LEU A 15 38.91 -13.35 85.95
C LEU A 15 39.03 -12.84 84.51
N GLU A 16 40.15 -12.96 83.82
CA GLU A 16 41.57 -13.16 84.09
C GLU A 16 42.21 -13.32 82.70
N ALA A 17 43.54 -13.18 82.62
CA ALA A 17 44.40 -13.72 81.56
C ALA A 17 44.21 -13.15 80.13
N GLN A 18 45.12 -12.27 79.69
CA GLN A 18 46.33 -12.65 78.96
C GLN A 18 46.08 -13.55 77.72
N SER A 19 46.18 -12.98 76.52
CA SER A 19 47.35 -13.13 75.64
C SER A 19 47.00 -12.91 74.15
N MET A 20 47.87 -12.13 73.48
CA MET A 20 48.23 -12.16 72.05
C MET A 20 47.19 -12.64 71.02
N ARG A 21 46.87 -11.76 70.04
CA ARG A 21 47.33 -11.90 68.64
C ARG A 21 46.85 -10.72 67.77
N ILE A 22 47.77 -10.29 66.91
CA ILE A 22 47.62 -9.27 65.88
C ILE A 22 46.57 -9.70 64.85
N ALA A 23 45.61 -8.83 64.52
CA ALA A 23 44.84 -8.93 63.28
C ALA A 23 44.56 -7.52 62.72
N ARG A 24 45.16 -7.27 61.54
CA ARG A 24 45.06 -6.05 60.74
C ARG A 24 43.59 -5.71 60.47
N THR A 25 43.16 -4.48 60.77
CA THR A 25 41.88 -3.95 60.29
C THR A 25 42.17 -2.83 59.29
N ALA A 26 42.00 -3.15 58.02
CA ALA A 26 41.94 -2.16 56.94
C ALA A 26 40.62 -1.40 57.08
N LEU A 27 40.71 -0.06 57.09
CA LEU A 27 39.55 0.82 57.04
C LEU A 27 39.00 0.81 55.60
N ALA A 28 37.99 0.00 55.34
CA ALA A 28 37.23 0.06 54.10
C ALA A 28 36.20 1.19 54.21
N VAL A 29 36.46 2.31 53.54
CA VAL A 29 35.45 3.36 53.30
C VAL A 29 34.49 2.81 52.24
N ALA A 30 33.30 2.41 52.67
CA ALA A 30 32.23 2.06 51.74
C ALA A 30 31.67 3.34 51.11
N LEU A 31 32.14 3.65 49.90
CA LEU A 31 31.51 4.67 49.06
C LEU A 31 30.21 4.06 48.53
N ALA A 32 29.08 4.45 49.10
CA ALA A 32 27.77 4.07 48.59
C ALA A 32 27.56 4.76 47.23
N ALA A 33 27.83 4.06 46.15
CA ALA A 33 27.40 4.46 44.81
C ALA A 33 25.87 4.34 44.78
N LEU A 34 25.18 5.47 44.93
CA LEU A 34 23.75 5.57 44.68
C LEU A 34 23.55 5.48 43.16
N SER A 35 23.47 4.26 42.64
CA SER A 35 23.08 4.05 41.24
C SER A 35 21.62 4.45 41.11
N VAL A 36 21.36 5.61 40.53
CA VAL A 36 20.05 5.92 39.97
C VAL A 36 19.89 4.95 38.80
N ALA A 37 19.20 3.83 39.03
CA ALA A 37 18.64 3.07 37.94
C ALA A 37 17.65 4.01 37.24
N ALA A 38 18.06 4.56 36.09
CA ALA A 38 17.09 5.14 35.18
C ALA A 38 16.11 4.02 34.87
N VAL A 39 14.88 4.14 35.38
CA VAL A 39 13.77 3.32 34.90
C VAL A 39 13.60 3.77 33.46
N GLN A 40 14.26 3.09 32.52
CA GLN A 40 13.89 3.20 31.13
C GLN A 40 12.44 2.75 31.09
N ALA A 41 11.53 3.69 30.82
CA ALA A 41 10.19 3.33 30.40
C ALA A 41 10.36 2.27 29.29
N PRO A 42 9.53 1.21 29.26
CA PRO A 42 9.59 0.29 28.13
C PRO A 42 9.54 1.15 26.88
N ALA A 43 10.53 0.98 26.00
CA ALA A 43 10.47 1.58 24.68
C ALA A 43 9.12 1.14 24.13
N HIS A 44 8.17 2.08 24.03
CA HIS A 44 6.90 1.78 23.41
C HIS A 44 7.27 1.33 22.00
N ALA A 45 6.82 0.13 21.61
CA ALA A 45 7.07 -0.36 20.28
C ALA A 45 6.69 0.75 19.29
N ALA A 46 7.60 1.10 18.38
CA ALA A 46 7.30 2.09 17.37
C ALA A 46 6.08 1.59 16.57
N PRO A 47 5.14 2.48 16.20
CA PRO A 47 4.07 2.10 15.29
C PRO A 47 4.68 1.58 13.98
N MET A 48 4.08 0.52 13.44
CA MET A 48 4.56 -0.18 12.25
C MET A 48 3.40 -0.30 11.25
N CYS A 49 3.70 -0.19 9.96
CA CYS A 49 2.83 -0.55 8.86
C CYS A 49 3.59 -1.54 7.98
N ASN A 50 3.00 -2.70 7.70
CA ASN A 50 3.65 -3.79 6.94
C ASN A 50 5.11 -4.07 7.35
N GLU A 51 5.35 -4.24 8.66
CA GLU A 51 6.68 -4.47 9.26
C GLU A 51 7.71 -3.33 9.08
N LYS A 52 7.32 -2.17 8.56
CA LYS A 52 8.17 -0.97 8.44
C LYS A 52 7.83 0.08 9.52
N PRO A 53 8.82 0.77 10.11
CA PRO A 53 8.57 1.85 11.06
C PRO A 53 7.88 3.04 10.40
N VAL A 54 6.83 3.55 11.04
CA VAL A 54 6.01 4.65 10.50
C VAL A 54 6.77 5.98 10.46
N THR A 55 6.67 6.70 9.34
CA THR A 55 7.14 8.09 9.15
C THR A 55 6.02 9.10 9.38
N HIS A 56 4.78 8.75 9.01
CA HIS A 56 3.58 9.58 9.17
C HIS A 56 2.47 8.82 9.91
N LEU A 57 2.07 9.35 11.06
CA LEU A 57 1.06 8.73 11.93
C LEU A 57 -0.17 9.64 12.03
N GLY A 58 -1.33 9.09 11.67
CA GLY A 58 -2.64 9.71 11.87
C GLY A 58 -3.20 9.50 13.28
N THR A 59 -4.51 9.59 13.40
CA THR A 59 -5.30 9.51 14.62
C THR A 59 -6.48 8.56 14.43
N ALA A 60 -7.36 8.43 15.42
CA ALA A 60 -8.56 7.59 15.29
C ALA A 60 -9.79 8.38 14.79
N GLU A 61 -9.55 9.53 14.18
CA GLU A 61 -10.54 10.44 13.62
C GLU A 61 -10.12 10.75 12.18
N ALA A 62 -11.05 11.22 11.34
CA ALA A 62 -10.74 11.59 9.96
C ALA A 62 -9.57 12.57 9.85
N ASP A 63 -8.53 12.15 9.13
CA ASP A 63 -7.28 12.85 8.92
C ASP A 63 -7.04 13.20 7.45
N VAL A 64 -6.19 14.22 7.25
CA VAL A 64 -5.59 14.50 5.94
C VAL A 64 -4.09 14.35 6.09
N ILE A 65 -3.54 13.31 5.49
CA ILE A 65 -2.13 12.95 5.60
C ILE A 65 -1.45 13.14 4.25
N VAL A 66 -0.33 13.86 4.27
CA VAL A 66 0.49 14.12 3.09
C VAL A 66 1.91 13.67 3.42
N GLY A 67 2.44 12.75 2.62
CA GLY A 67 3.81 12.28 2.68
C GLY A 67 4.80 13.29 2.12
N THR A 68 5.91 12.79 1.60
CA THR A 68 7.04 13.57 1.11
C THR A 68 7.44 13.10 -0.28
N PRO A 69 8.30 13.83 -1.02
CA PRO A 69 8.76 13.36 -2.34
C PRO A 69 9.72 12.15 -2.32
N GLY A 70 9.78 11.37 -1.25
CA GLY A 70 10.54 10.14 -1.20
C GLY A 70 9.90 9.12 -0.24
N ASP A 71 10.39 7.88 -0.30
CA ASP A 71 9.78 6.72 0.37
C ASP A 71 9.27 6.98 1.80
N ASP A 72 7.97 6.80 1.98
CA ASP A 72 7.23 7.02 3.22
C ASP A 72 6.53 5.76 3.74
N VAL A 73 6.27 5.76 5.05
CA VAL A 73 5.50 4.72 5.72
C VAL A 73 4.38 5.42 6.48
N ILE A 74 3.17 5.34 5.94
CA ILE A 74 2.00 6.05 6.44
C ILE A 74 1.09 5.07 7.18
N LEU A 75 0.66 5.44 8.39
CA LEU A 75 -0.33 4.71 9.18
C LEU A 75 -1.40 5.70 9.65
N ALA A 76 -2.60 5.65 9.06
CA ALA A 76 -3.65 6.63 9.34
C ALA A 76 -4.52 6.23 10.55
N LEU A 77 -4.78 4.92 10.72
CA LEU A 77 -5.43 4.24 11.85
C LEU A 77 -6.94 4.06 11.69
N ALA A 78 -7.77 4.98 12.15
CA ALA A 78 -9.21 4.83 12.05
C ALA A 78 -9.87 6.17 11.75
N GLY A 79 -11.06 6.15 11.14
CA GLY A 79 -11.70 7.34 10.61
C GLY A 79 -11.65 7.35 9.10
N ASP A 80 -12.43 8.23 8.47
CA ASP A 80 -12.47 8.37 7.01
C ASP A 80 -11.32 9.29 6.59
N ASP A 81 -10.19 8.71 6.18
CA ASP A 81 -8.94 9.42 5.95
C ASP A 81 -8.74 9.81 4.49
N THR A 82 -8.01 10.89 4.24
CA THR A 82 -7.51 11.26 2.91
C THR A 82 -5.99 11.27 2.93
N ILE A 83 -5.38 10.40 2.13
CA ILE A 83 -3.93 10.15 2.14
C ILE A 83 -3.34 10.44 0.76
N SER A 84 -2.19 11.11 0.73
CA SER A 84 -1.36 11.26 -0.46
C SER A 84 0.08 10.95 -0.09
N GLY A 85 0.68 9.91 -0.66
CA GLY A 85 2.08 9.57 -0.43
C GLY A 85 3.04 10.58 -1.06
N LEU A 86 2.67 11.11 -2.23
CA LEU A 86 3.53 11.87 -3.13
C LEU A 86 4.61 10.95 -3.71
N GLY A 87 5.78 11.49 -4.09
CA GLY A 87 6.78 10.70 -4.79
C GLY A 87 7.50 9.69 -3.90
N GLY A 88 8.06 8.65 -4.51
CA GLY A 88 8.86 7.63 -3.84
C GLY A 88 8.04 6.40 -3.50
N ASN A 89 8.71 5.28 -3.18
CA ASN A 89 8.02 4.00 -3.00
C ASN A 89 7.44 3.91 -1.60
N ASP A 90 6.14 4.11 -1.50
CA ASP A 90 5.45 4.29 -0.24
C ASP A 90 4.85 3.00 0.29
N THR A 91 4.59 3.00 1.59
CA THR A 91 3.86 1.93 2.26
C THR A 91 2.78 2.55 3.11
N ILE A 92 1.53 2.40 2.67
CA ILE A 92 0.38 3.09 3.22
C ILE A 92 -0.54 2.05 3.88
N CYS A 93 -0.84 2.24 5.16
CA CYS A 93 -1.89 1.54 5.88
C CYS A 93 -2.95 2.58 6.27
N ALA A 94 -4.09 2.60 5.59
CA ALA A 94 -5.13 3.59 5.83
C ALA A 94 -5.87 3.25 7.14
N GLY A 95 -6.45 2.05 7.23
CA GLY A 95 -6.93 1.47 8.48
C GLY A 95 -8.43 1.20 8.46
N GLU A 96 -9.14 1.50 9.55
CA GLU A 96 -10.60 1.32 9.61
C GLU A 96 -11.33 2.61 9.23
N GLY A 97 -12.22 2.57 8.26
CA GLY A 97 -12.98 3.75 7.82
C GLY A 97 -13.09 3.78 6.31
N ASN A 98 -13.87 4.70 5.75
CA ASN A 98 -13.98 4.82 4.30
C ASN A 98 -12.93 5.81 3.79
N ASP A 99 -11.80 5.28 3.37
CA ASP A 99 -10.59 6.02 3.07
C ASP A 99 -10.49 6.41 1.59
N THR A 100 -9.79 7.52 1.34
CA THR A 100 -9.36 7.92 -0.01
C THR A 100 -7.84 7.98 -0.03
N VAL A 101 -7.22 7.08 -0.79
CA VAL A 101 -5.76 6.94 -0.85
C VAL A 101 -5.26 7.20 -2.26
N TYR A 102 -4.27 8.07 -2.37
CA TYR A 102 -3.42 8.22 -3.55
C TYR A 102 -2.01 7.82 -3.14
N GLY A 103 -1.39 6.84 -3.80
CA GLY A 103 0.03 6.56 -3.58
C GLY A 103 0.86 7.79 -3.94
N GLU A 104 0.53 8.45 -5.05
CA GLU A 104 1.07 9.77 -5.36
C GLU A 104 0.15 10.91 -4.88
N SER A 105 -0.63 11.50 -5.79
CA SER A 105 -1.44 12.68 -5.49
C SER A 105 -2.70 12.75 -6.35
N ALA A 106 -3.71 13.48 -5.88
CA ALA A 106 -5.00 13.59 -6.57
C ALA A 106 -4.93 14.18 -7.99
N ALA A 107 -3.83 14.85 -8.37
CA ALA A 107 -3.62 15.38 -9.71
C ALA A 107 -2.12 15.30 -10.05
N LEU A 108 -1.81 15.06 -11.33
CA LEU A 108 -0.41 14.95 -11.78
C LEU A 108 0.46 16.12 -11.30
N ASP A 109 1.45 15.81 -10.47
CA ASP A 109 2.60 16.68 -10.21
C ASP A 109 3.82 16.14 -10.97
N VAL A 110 4.11 16.73 -12.13
CA VAL A 110 5.27 16.37 -12.96
C VAL A 110 6.63 16.55 -12.25
N ALA A 111 6.65 17.18 -11.06
CA ALA A 111 7.84 17.33 -10.25
C ALA A 111 8.00 16.24 -9.17
N ALA A 112 6.95 15.44 -8.91
CA ALA A 112 7.06 14.27 -8.05
C ALA A 112 7.86 13.18 -8.78
N ALA A 113 8.83 12.58 -8.08
CA ALA A 113 9.50 11.40 -8.58
C ALA A 113 8.61 10.23 -8.19
N GLY A 114 7.82 9.69 -9.13
CA GLY A 114 6.84 8.65 -8.81
C GLY A 114 7.43 7.47 -8.01
N GLY A 115 6.62 6.66 -7.31
CA GLY A 115 7.01 5.40 -6.66
C GLY A 115 6.17 4.17 -7.05
N GLY A 116 6.74 2.98 -6.89
CA GLY A 116 5.94 1.76 -6.85
C GLY A 116 5.52 1.50 -5.42
N ASP A 117 4.23 1.59 -5.16
CA ASP A 117 3.66 1.71 -3.83
C ASP A 117 3.08 0.40 -3.32
N THR A 118 2.96 0.31 -1.99
CA THR A 118 2.23 -0.78 -1.34
C THR A 118 1.16 -0.20 -0.45
N VAL A 119 -0.10 -0.39 -0.82
CA VAL A 119 -1.24 0.19 -0.13
C VAL A 119 -2.12 -0.91 0.46
N PHE A 120 -2.45 -0.75 1.75
CA PHE A 120 -3.45 -1.52 2.47
C PHE A 120 -4.54 -0.54 2.92
N ALA A 121 -5.71 -0.57 2.28
CA ALA A 121 -6.80 0.33 2.62
C ALA A 121 -7.42 -0.10 3.96
N GLY A 122 -7.84 -1.35 4.08
CA GLY A 122 -8.27 -1.95 5.35
C GLY A 122 -9.77 -2.21 5.37
N PRO A 123 -10.43 -2.18 6.54
CA PRO A 123 -11.89 -2.30 6.58
C PRO A 123 -12.59 -0.97 6.28
N GLY A 124 -13.48 -0.95 5.29
CA GLY A 124 -14.17 0.26 4.83
C GLY A 124 -14.65 0.11 3.39
N ASP A 125 -15.54 1.00 2.94
CA ASP A 125 -15.75 1.16 1.49
C ASP A 125 -14.72 2.19 0.99
N ASP A 126 -13.58 1.71 0.47
CA ASP A 126 -12.41 2.54 0.18
C ASP A 126 -12.31 2.96 -1.29
N THR A 127 -11.59 4.06 -1.53
CA THR A 127 -11.14 4.46 -2.86
C THR A 127 -9.63 4.58 -2.89
N VAL A 128 -8.98 3.71 -3.68
CA VAL A 128 -7.51 3.69 -3.77
C VAL A 128 -7.06 3.88 -5.20
N VAL A 129 -6.07 4.75 -5.38
CA VAL A 129 -5.37 4.99 -6.64
C VAL A 129 -3.88 4.80 -6.36
N GLY A 130 -3.21 3.87 -7.05
CA GLY A 130 -1.78 3.63 -6.84
C GLY A 130 -0.95 4.86 -7.20
N ASP A 131 -1.13 5.40 -8.40
CA ASP A 131 -0.47 6.65 -8.78
C ASP A 131 -1.37 7.88 -8.56
N PHE A 132 -1.91 8.46 -9.64
CA PHE A 132 -2.49 9.81 -9.64
C PHE A 132 -3.99 9.79 -9.89
N GLY A 133 -4.74 10.59 -9.12
CA GLY A 133 -6.19 10.69 -9.29
C GLY A 133 -6.62 11.09 -10.71
N ALA A 134 -5.94 12.06 -11.33
CA ALA A 134 -6.12 12.38 -12.73
C ALA A 134 -4.79 12.74 -13.40
N VAL A 135 -4.54 12.13 -14.55
CA VAL A 135 -3.34 12.37 -15.36
C VAL A 135 -3.73 13.01 -16.69
N GLU A 136 -3.22 14.22 -16.93
CA GLU A 136 -3.09 14.74 -18.28
C GLU A 136 -1.62 14.53 -18.67
N PHE A 137 -1.34 13.91 -19.82
CA PHE A 137 0.03 13.62 -20.26
C PHE A 137 0.58 14.71 -21.20
N PRO A 138 1.24 15.78 -20.70
CA PRO A 138 2.01 16.68 -21.53
C PRO A 138 3.43 16.15 -21.71
N ALA A 139 3.61 15.15 -22.59
CA ALA A 139 4.92 14.76 -23.11
C ALA A 139 6.06 14.55 -22.07
N VAL A 140 5.79 13.88 -20.95
CA VAL A 140 6.85 13.44 -20.04
C VAL A 140 7.44 12.14 -20.56
N THR A 141 8.77 12.10 -20.68
CA THR A 141 9.53 10.92 -21.08
C THR A 141 9.96 10.19 -19.81
N GLY A 142 9.44 8.99 -19.60
CA GLY A 142 9.47 8.26 -18.32
C GLY A 142 8.02 8.05 -17.92
N GLY A 143 7.56 6.80 -17.89
CA GLY A 143 6.16 6.45 -17.67
C GLY A 143 5.57 7.05 -16.40
N THR A 144 4.28 6.90 -16.21
CA THR A 144 3.59 7.23 -14.94
C THR A 144 2.72 6.04 -14.59
N GLY A 145 3.31 4.86 -14.76
CA GLY A 145 2.67 3.61 -14.45
C GLY A 145 3.74 2.80 -13.77
N TRP A 146 3.92 3.08 -12.49
CA TRP A 146 4.86 2.38 -11.63
C TRP A 146 4.16 1.19 -11.01
N THR A 147 4.92 0.11 -10.78
CA THR A 147 4.29 -1.12 -10.31
C THR A 147 3.85 -0.99 -8.86
N ASP A 148 2.55 -1.05 -8.67
CA ASP A 148 1.88 -0.94 -7.38
C ASP A 148 1.38 -2.29 -6.87
N GLN A 149 1.21 -2.37 -5.55
CA GLN A 149 0.58 -3.49 -4.85
C GLN A 149 -0.50 -2.94 -3.92
N ILE A 150 -1.74 -3.10 -4.32
CA ILE A 150 -2.89 -2.48 -3.67
C ILE A 150 -3.83 -3.56 -3.15
N TYR A 151 -4.16 -3.47 -1.87
CA TYR A 151 -5.10 -4.33 -1.17
C TYR A 151 -6.23 -3.47 -0.64
N GLY A 152 -7.45 -3.64 -1.17
CA GLY A 152 -8.68 -2.98 -0.70
C GLY A 152 -8.96 -3.38 0.74
N GLY A 153 -9.29 -4.64 0.98
CA GLY A 153 -9.52 -5.16 2.32
C GLY A 153 -10.95 -5.63 2.48
N GLU A 154 -11.60 -5.27 3.57
CA GLU A 154 -13.01 -5.65 3.80
C GLU A 154 -13.92 -4.47 3.46
N GLY A 155 -14.91 -4.67 2.60
CA GLY A 155 -15.87 -3.64 2.21
C GLY A 155 -15.99 -3.55 0.69
N ASN A 156 -16.76 -2.57 0.20
CA ASN A 156 -16.98 -2.43 -1.24
C ASN A 156 -16.03 -1.38 -1.80
N ASP A 157 -14.90 -1.84 -2.31
CA ASP A 157 -13.79 -0.99 -2.66
C ASP A 157 -13.82 -0.58 -4.14
N THR A 158 -13.25 0.59 -4.43
CA THR A 158 -12.92 1.01 -5.78
C THR A 158 -11.42 1.24 -5.89
N VAL A 159 -10.74 0.39 -6.66
CA VAL A 159 -9.28 0.39 -6.73
C VAL A 159 -8.79 0.56 -8.16
N TYR A 160 -7.81 1.45 -8.33
CA TYR A 160 -7.12 1.73 -9.59
C TYR A 160 -5.63 1.47 -9.39
N GLY A 161 -5.01 0.65 -10.24
CA GLY A 161 -3.56 0.46 -10.23
C GLY A 161 -2.83 1.78 -10.46
N ASP A 162 -3.16 2.50 -11.53
CA ASP A 162 -2.49 3.74 -11.86
C ASP A 162 -3.34 4.98 -11.57
N ALA A 163 -4.47 5.15 -12.28
CA ALA A 163 -5.18 6.44 -12.28
C ALA A 163 -6.70 6.29 -12.37
N VAL A 164 -7.46 7.30 -11.92
CA VAL A 164 -8.91 7.28 -12.18
C VAL A 164 -9.15 7.57 -13.66
N ASP A 165 -8.69 8.71 -14.15
CA ASP A 165 -8.85 9.10 -15.55
C ASP A 165 -7.51 9.56 -16.15
N ALA A 166 -7.21 9.01 -17.32
CA ALA A 166 -6.03 9.30 -18.11
C ALA A 166 -6.39 10.01 -19.43
N VAL A 167 -5.81 11.19 -19.66
CA VAL A 167 -6.01 11.98 -20.88
C VAL A 167 -4.68 12.24 -21.58
N VAL A 168 -4.60 11.84 -22.85
CA VAL A 168 -3.42 11.99 -23.69
C VAL A 168 -3.65 13.10 -24.71
N THR A 169 -3.01 14.26 -24.49
CA THR A 169 -3.22 15.48 -25.28
C THR A 169 -2.05 15.87 -26.19
N LEU A 170 -0.86 15.25 -26.05
CA LEU A 170 0.32 15.49 -26.89
C LEU A 170 0.99 14.19 -27.33
N VAL A 171 1.65 14.22 -28.50
CA VAL A 171 2.36 13.07 -29.09
C VAL A 171 3.62 12.77 -28.26
N ALA A 172 3.45 12.07 -27.15
CA ALA A 172 4.51 11.27 -26.57
C ALA A 172 4.78 10.07 -27.50
N PRO A 173 6.02 9.54 -27.55
CA PRO A 173 6.33 8.34 -28.33
C PRO A 173 5.56 7.08 -27.86
N GLY A 174 4.85 7.17 -26.75
CA GLY A 174 3.88 6.21 -26.25
C GLY A 174 3.39 6.62 -24.85
N VAL A 175 2.35 5.96 -24.36
CA VAL A 175 1.92 5.99 -22.96
C VAL A 175 2.20 4.60 -22.37
N VAL A 176 2.68 4.56 -21.13
CA VAL A 176 3.02 3.31 -20.43
C VAL A 176 2.29 3.34 -19.09
N PHE A 177 1.44 2.34 -18.89
CA PHE A 177 0.83 1.93 -17.62
C PHE A 177 1.63 0.73 -17.08
N ALA A 178 1.77 0.63 -15.77
CA ALA A 178 2.61 -0.40 -15.16
C ALA A 178 1.95 -1.76 -15.20
N SER A 179 2.71 -2.78 -14.80
CA SER A 179 2.10 -4.00 -14.26
C SER A 179 1.82 -3.80 -12.79
N ASP A 180 0.55 -3.91 -12.38
CA ASP A 180 0.09 -3.73 -11.01
C ASP A 180 -0.48 -5.01 -10.39
N GLY A 181 -0.50 -5.05 -9.07
CA GLY A 181 -1.24 -6.06 -8.29
C GLY A 181 -2.39 -5.40 -7.55
N VAL A 182 -3.61 -5.69 -7.95
CA VAL A 182 -4.83 -5.09 -7.39
C VAL A 182 -5.71 -6.19 -6.79
N PHE A 183 -5.97 -6.11 -5.50
CA PHE A 183 -6.71 -7.14 -4.75
C PHE A 183 -7.85 -6.47 -3.97
N GLY A 184 -9.10 -6.82 -4.30
CA GLY A 184 -10.28 -6.31 -3.60
C GLY A 184 -10.37 -6.87 -2.19
N GLY A 185 -10.70 -8.15 -2.07
CA GLY A 185 -10.83 -8.83 -0.78
C GLY A 185 -12.27 -9.23 -0.52
N PRO A 186 -12.74 -9.24 0.74
CA PRO A 186 -14.16 -9.46 0.99
C PRO A 186 -15.04 -8.23 0.74
N GLY A 187 -15.99 -8.34 -0.18
CA GLY A 187 -17.03 -7.35 -0.44
C GLY A 187 -17.28 -7.20 -1.94
N ILE A 188 -18.18 -6.29 -2.35
CA ILE A 188 -18.48 -6.07 -3.77
C ILE A 188 -17.54 -5.01 -4.31
N ASP A 189 -16.49 -5.45 -5.00
CA ASP A 189 -15.39 -4.57 -5.41
C ASP A 189 -15.49 -4.16 -6.89
N THR A 190 -14.92 -3.00 -7.20
CA THR A 190 -14.67 -2.55 -8.58
C THR A 190 -13.19 -2.25 -8.76
N LEU A 191 -12.52 -3.08 -9.56
CA LEU A 191 -11.07 -3.10 -9.67
C LEU A 191 -10.61 -2.81 -11.09
N TYR A 192 -9.64 -1.91 -11.24
CA TYR A 192 -9.01 -1.57 -12.50
C TYR A 192 -7.51 -1.80 -12.38
N GLY A 193 -6.95 -2.67 -13.22
CA GLY A 193 -5.51 -2.89 -13.24
C GLY A 193 -4.73 -1.64 -13.60
N ASP A 194 -5.26 -0.79 -14.49
CA ASP A 194 -4.67 0.53 -14.79
C ASP A 194 -5.60 1.66 -14.34
N ALA A 195 -6.58 2.01 -15.19
CA ALA A 195 -7.39 3.21 -15.03
C ALA A 195 -8.83 3.04 -15.49
N ARG A 196 -9.76 3.85 -14.97
CA ARG A 196 -11.16 3.78 -15.45
C ARG A 196 -11.26 4.17 -16.91
N THR A 197 -10.70 5.33 -17.25
CA THR A 197 -10.85 5.93 -18.57
C THR A 197 -9.51 6.27 -19.17
N LEU A 198 -9.28 5.85 -20.41
CA LEU A 198 -8.18 6.32 -21.25
C LEU A 198 -8.73 7.11 -22.44
N THR A 199 -8.46 8.41 -22.49
CA THR A 199 -8.94 9.32 -23.54
C THR A 199 -7.80 9.87 -24.37
N PHE A 200 -7.93 9.81 -25.70
CA PHE A 200 -7.00 10.42 -26.66
C PHE A 200 -7.61 11.64 -27.35
N GLU A 201 -6.99 12.79 -27.14
CA GLU A 201 -7.34 14.06 -27.79
C GLU A 201 -6.35 14.42 -28.91
N LEU A 202 -5.95 13.41 -29.70
CA LEU A 202 -4.93 13.56 -30.75
C LEU A 202 -5.45 13.10 -32.11
N GLU A 203 -4.85 13.65 -33.18
CA GLU A 203 -4.90 13.10 -34.54
C GLU A 203 -3.63 12.27 -34.78
N GLY A 204 -3.72 10.93 -34.83
CA GLY A 204 -2.55 10.11 -35.17
C GLY A 204 -2.56 8.67 -34.68
N ALA A 205 -1.41 8.00 -34.79
CA ALA A 205 -1.18 6.68 -34.21
C ALA A 205 -0.32 6.80 -32.95
N LEU A 206 -0.71 6.12 -31.88
CA LEU A 206 -0.03 6.14 -30.59
C LEU A 206 0.24 4.71 -30.12
N ALA A 207 1.43 4.50 -29.56
CA ALA A 207 1.76 3.28 -28.85
C ALA A 207 1.27 3.35 -27.40
N VAL A 208 0.51 2.36 -26.93
CA VAL A 208 0.09 2.23 -25.52
C VAL A 208 0.63 0.92 -24.98
N ASP A 209 1.47 0.98 -23.97
CA ASP A 209 1.86 -0.18 -23.19
C ASP A 209 0.97 -0.20 -21.95
N ALA A 210 0.07 -1.17 -21.81
CA ALA A 210 -0.88 -1.24 -20.70
C ALA A 210 -0.40 -2.16 -19.56
N GLY A 211 0.88 -2.54 -19.56
CA GLY A 211 1.43 -3.37 -18.50
C GLY A 211 0.97 -4.82 -18.52
N SER A 212 0.82 -5.46 -17.37
CA SER A 212 0.42 -6.87 -17.28
C SER A 212 -0.02 -7.09 -15.86
N ASN A 213 -1.31 -6.92 -15.64
CA ASN A 213 -1.86 -6.71 -14.32
C ASN A 213 -2.27 -8.04 -13.68
N THR A 214 -2.14 -8.11 -12.36
CA THR A 214 -2.71 -9.19 -11.56
C THR A 214 -3.84 -8.60 -10.75
N VAL A 215 -5.08 -8.92 -11.13
CA VAL A 215 -6.27 -8.36 -10.48
C VAL A 215 -7.13 -9.48 -9.91
N SER A 216 -7.56 -9.35 -8.66
CA SER A 216 -8.41 -10.32 -7.98
C SER A 216 -9.55 -9.63 -7.24
N GLY A 217 -10.79 -9.98 -7.56
CA GLY A 217 -11.99 -9.53 -6.85
C GLY A 217 -11.98 -9.99 -5.40
N GLY A 218 -12.12 -11.30 -5.18
CA GLY A 218 -12.04 -11.89 -3.85
C GLY A 218 -13.29 -12.68 -3.51
N THR A 219 -14.18 -12.13 -2.70
CA THR A 219 -15.46 -12.78 -2.38
C THR A 219 -16.60 -11.81 -2.57
N GLU A 220 -17.77 -12.34 -2.92
CA GLU A 220 -18.94 -11.58 -3.39
C GLU A 220 -18.80 -11.21 -4.87
N ASN A 221 -19.69 -10.35 -5.38
CA ASN A 221 -19.89 -10.21 -6.81
C ASN A 221 -19.07 -9.03 -7.35
N ASP A 222 -17.90 -9.30 -7.89
CA ASP A 222 -16.92 -8.27 -8.22
C ASP A 222 -16.99 -7.84 -9.69
N VAL A 223 -16.48 -6.64 -9.96
CA VAL A 223 -16.23 -6.15 -11.31
C VAL A 223 -14.74 -5.92 -11.48
N VAL A 224 -14.12 -6.75 -12.32
CA VAL A 224 -12.67 -6.75 -12.53
C VAL A 224 -12.35 -6.32 -13.95
N TYR A 225 -11.53 -5.29 -14.10
CA TYR A 225 -10.97 -4.83 -15.36
C TYR A 225 -9.45 -5.04 -15.32
N GLY A 226 -8.90 -5.77 -16.27
CA GLY A 226 -7.45 -5.94 -16.37
C GLY A 226 -6.74 -4.63 -16.69
N ASN A 227 -7.36 -3.76 -17.49
CA ASN A 227 -6.81 -2.43 -17.77
C ASN A 227 -7.85 -1.33 -17.58
N PHE A 228 -8.81 -1.21 -18.52
CA PHE A 228 -9.69 -0.04 -18.61
C PHE A 228 -11.19 -0.36 -18.62
N GLU A 229 -12.02 0.56 -18.12
CA GLU A 229 -13.46 0.50 -18.44
C GLU A 229 -13.73 0.99 -19.86
N THR A 230 -13.15 2.16 -20.17
CA THR A 230 -13.46 2.89 -21.39
C THR A 230 -12.20 3.43 -22.04
N VAL A 231 -12.03 3.10 -23.32
CA VAL A 231 -10.97 3.67 -24.16
C VAL A 231 -11.61 4.53 -25.26
N GLY A 232 -11.45 5.85 -25.14
CA GLY A 232 -12.04 6.83 -26.05
C GLY A 232 -10.99 7.48 -26.94
N ALA A 233 -11.17 7.44 -28.26
CA ALA A 233 -10.30 8.17 -29.20
C ALA A 233 -11.11 9.12 -30.08
N THR A 234 -10.64 10.37 -30.21
CA THR A 234 -11.28 11.35 -31.09
C THR A 234 -10.92 11.10 -32.56
N LEU A 235 -9.63 10.85 -32.88
CA LEU A 235 -9.12 10.58 -34.24
C LEU A 235 -7.79 9.78 -34.24
N GLY A 236 -7.79 8.43 -34.28
CA GLY A 236 -6.50 7.72 -34.32
C GLY A 236 -6.54 6.19 -34.44
N THR A 237 -5.35 5.59 -34.59
CA THR A 237 -5.11 4.15 -34.45
C THR A 237 -4.25 3.92 -33.22
N ILE A 238 -4.74 3.20 -32.23
CA ILE A 238 -3.94 2.77 -31.09
C ILE A 238 -3.26 1.45 -31.48
N SER A 239 -1.99 1.30 -31.13
CA SER A 239 -1.27 0.03 -31.20
C SER A 239 -0.69 -0.23 -29.82
N GLY A 240 -0.92 -1.38 -29.22
CA GLY A 240 -0.43 -1.61 -27.86
C GLY A 240 0.33 -2.91 -27.64
N SER A 241 1.16 -2.88 -26.60
CA SER A 241 1.78 -4.03 -25.93
C SER A 241 1.29 -4.08 -24.48
N GLY A 242 1.58 -5.16 -23.77
CA GLY A 242 1.25 -5.24 -22.35
C GLY A 242 -0.25 -5.28 -22.07
N TRP A 243 -0.95 -6.27 -22.61
CA TRP A 243 -2.37 -6.53 -22.36
C TRP A 243 -2.50 -7.99 -21.94
N ARG A 244 -1.69 -8.36 -20.96
CA ARG A 244 -1.64 -9.74 -20.48
C ARG A 244 -1.94 -9.68 -19.02
N ASP A 245 -3.18 -9.96 -18.72
CA ASP A 245 -3.64 -9.88 -17.36
C ASP A 245 -3.90 -11.27 -16.79
N ASN A 246 -3.66 -11.37 -15.49
CA ASN A 246 -3.99 -12.54 -14.70
C ASN A 246 -5.13 -12.15 -13.77
N LEU A 247 -6.34 -12.49 -14.19
CA LEU A 247 -7.57 -12.00 -13.59
C LEU A 247 -8.29 -13.12 -12.86
N THR A 248 -8.67 -12.85 -11.62
CA THR A 248 -9.51 -13.74 -10.83
C THR A 248 -10.74 -12.99 -10.35
N GLY A 249 -11.94 -13.55 -10.59
CA GLY A 249 -13.18 -13.04 -9.99
C GLY A 249 -13.17 -13.39 -8.50
N GLY A 250 -13.41 -14.66 -8.20
CA GLY A 250 -13.33 -15.15 -6.83
C GLY A 250 -14.49 -16.06 -6.49
N ASP A 251 -15.01 -15.97 -5.27
CA ASP A 251 -16.30 -16.57 -4.93
C ASP A 251 -17.41 -15.55 -5.21
N GLY A 252 -18.40 -15.83 -6.05
CA GLY A 252 -19.44 -14.85 -6.38
C GLY A 252 -19.89 -14.93 -7.83
N ASP A 253 -20.90 -14.15 -8.20
CA ASP A 253 -21.26 -13.97 -9.62
C ASP A 253 -20.51 -12.74 -10.17
N ASP A 254 -19.38 -12.99 -10.83
CA ASP A 254 -18.41 -11.95 -11.19
C ASP A 254 -18.53 -11.46 -12.65
N ALA A 255 -18.07 -10.23 -12.88
CA ALA A 255 -17.90 -9.65 -14.21
C ALA A 255 -16.43 -9.30 -14.45
N VAL A 256 -15.74 -10.12 -15.27
CA VAL A 256 -14.31 -9.97 -15.54
C VAL A 256 -14.05 -9.54 -16.98
N TYR A 257 -13.28 -8.48 -17.16
CA TYR A 257 -12.90 -7.91 -18.45
C TYR A 257 -11.37 -7.91 -18.56
N GLY A 258 -10.83 -8.58 -19.59
CA GLY A 258 -9.39 -8.63 -19.88
C GLY A 258 -8.82 -7.25 -20.15
N ASP A 259 -9.24 -6.67 -21.27
CA ASP A 259 -8.72 -5.40 -21.76
C ASP A 259 -9.58 -4.18 -21.37
N ALA A 260 -10.29 -3.64 -22.35
CA ALA A 260 -11.19 -2.51 -22.23
C ALA A 260 -12.63 -2.92 -22.53
N LYS A 261 -13.56 -2.63 -21.62
CA LYS A 261 -14.98 -3.03 -21.77
C LYS A 261 -15.70 -2.31 -22.91
N THR A 262 -15.43 -1.01 -23.12
CA THR A 262 -16.05 -0.24 -24.22
C THR A 262 -15.09 0.76 -24.86
N GLY A 263 -15.31 1.09 -26.14
CA GLY A 263 -14.46 2.05 -26.86
C GLY A 263 -14.59 1.96 -28.38
N ALA A 264 -14.06 2.95 -29.11
CA ALA A 264 -14.02 2.92 -30.57
C ALA A 264 -13.02 1.85 -31.04
N ASP A 265 -13.52 0.63 -31.18
CA ASP A 265 -12.77 -0.55 -31.56
C ASP A 265 -12.37 -0.48 -33.05
N LYS A 266 -11.32 0.30 -33.32
CA LYS A 266 -10.45 0.18 -34.48
C LYS A 266 -9.00 0.36 -34.03
N LEU A 267 -8.65 -0.36 -32.97
CA LEU A 267 -7.28 -0.83 -32.81
C LEU A 267 -6.99 -1.75 -34.00
N SER A 268 -6.37 -1.22 -35.06
CA SER A 268 -5.86 -2.02 -36.17
C SER A 268 -4.56 -2.68 -35.68
N LEU A 269 -4.72 -3.67 -34.81
CA LEU A 269 -3.68 -4.44 -34.15
C LEU A 269 -3.00 -5.36 -35.17
N VAL A 270 -1.75 -5.05 -35.51
CA VAL A 270 -0.92 -5.90 -36.35
C VAL A 270 0.23 -6.40 -35.52
N GLY A 271 0.15 -7.66 -35.07
CA GLY A 271 1.32 -8.40 -34.62
C GLY A 271 1.17 -9.05 -33.25
N ASP A 272 1.22 -10.37 -33.30
CA ASP A 272 1.67 -11.30 -32.26
C ASP A 272 0.63 -11.88 -31.31
N LEU A 273 0.87 -13.13 -30.96
CA LEU A 273 0.10 -13.97 -30.04
C LEU A 273 0.45 -13.58 -28.57
N ALA A 274 0.52 -12.28 -28.28
CA ALA A 274 1.05 -11.69 -27.03
C ALA A 274 -0.04 -11.14 -26.08
N TYR A 275 -1.30 -11.21 -26.51
CA TYR A 275 -2.52 -10.76 -25.84
C TYR A 275 -3.25 -12.03 -25.38
N THR A 276 -2.82 -12.60 -24.26
CA THR A 276 -3.40 -13.83 -23.74
C THR A 276 -3.76 -13.54 -22.31
N ASP A 277 -5.02 -13.24 -22.08
CA ASP A 277 -5.51 -13.11 -20.73
C ASP A 277 -5.72 -14.48 -20.12
N ILE A 278 -5.40 -14.57 -18.84
CA ILE A 278 -5.71 -15.73 -18.02
C ILE A 278 -6.84 -15.27 -17.11
N ILE A 279 -8.07 -15.65 -17.46
CA ILE A 279 -9.25 -15.38 -16.65
C ILE A 279 -9.62 -16.64 -15.89
N ASN A 280 -9.77 -16.51 -14.58
CA ASN A 280 -10.45 -17.49 -13.76
C ASN A 280 -11.53 -16.78 -12.94
N ALA A 281 -12.76 -16.74 -13.43
CA ALA A 281 -13.80 -16.02 -12.70
C ALA A 281 -14.19 -16.71 -11.38
N GLY A 282 -13.85 -17.99 -11.21
CA GLY A 282 -13.91 -18.65 -9.90
C GLY A 282 -15.23 -19.40 -9.71
N ALA A 283 -16.00 -19.07 -8.68
CA ALA A 283 -17.16 -19.84 -8.28
C ALA A 283 -18.44 -18.99 -8.24
N GLY A 284 -19.22 -19.03 -9.32
CA GLY A 284 -20.61 -18.59 -9.33
C GLY A 284 -21.23 -18.74 -10.71
N ALA A 285 -22.08 -17.79 -11.08
CA ALA A 285 -22.59 -17.65 -12.44
C ALA A 285 -21.91 -16.45 -13.11
N ASP A 286 -20.75 -16.72 -13.71
CA ASP A 286 -19.79 -15.68 -14.07
C ASP A 286 -19.95 -15.21 -15.51
N THR A 287 -19.61 -13.94 -15.73
CA THR A 287 -19.53 -13.32 -17.06
C THR A 287 -18.11 -12.86 -17.33
N GLY A 288 -17.60 -13.15 -18.52
CA GLY A 288 -16.23 -12.81 -18.89
C GLY A 288 -16.12 -12.35 -20.33
N ASP A 289 -15.33 -11.31 -20.55
CA ASP A 289 -14.88 -10.91 -21.87
C ASP A 289 -13.38 -10.68 -21.82
N ALA A 290 -12.60 -11.60 -22.39
CA ALA A 290 -11.15 -11.51 -22.38
C ALA A 290 -10.60 -10.52 -23.44
N GLY A 291 -11.45 -9.89 -24.26
CA GLY A 291 -10.95 -8.99 -25.30
C GLY A 291 -10.24 -9.72 -26.46
N PRO A 292 -9.60 -8.99 -27.39
CA PRO A 292 -8.94 -9.59 -28.55
C PRO A 292 -7.64 -10.34 -28.19
N GLY A 293 -7.62 -11.65 -28.40
CA GLY A 293 -6.39 -12.38 -28.11
C GLY A 293 -6.40 -13.85 -28.48
N VAL A 294 -5.53 -14.60 -27.82
CA VAL A 294 -5.69 -16.04 -27.63
C VAL A 294 -5.79 -16.25 -26.14
N ASP A 295 -7.02 -16.33 -25.62
CA ASP A 295 -7.28 -16.12 -24.20
C ASP A 295 -7.67 -17.42 -23.50
N ILE A 296 -7.20 -17.60 -22.26
CA ILE A 296 -7.45 -18.80 -21.47
C ILE A 296 -8.45 -18.45 -20.37
N CYS A 297 -9.69 -18.87 -20.56
CA CYS A 297 -10.75 -18.68 -19.57
C CYS A 297 -11.07 -19.99 -18.84
N ALA A 298 -11.15 -19.92 -17.52
CA ALA A 298 -11.62 -20.98 -16.63
C ALA A 298 -12.78 -20.47 -15.79
N ASN A 299 -13.78 -21.34 -15.57
CA ASN A 299 -14.96 -21.04 -14.76
C ASN A 299 -15.69 -19.75 -15.17
N VAL A 300 -15.94 -19.57 -16.48
CA VAL A 300 -16.73 -18.45 -17.01
C VAL A 300 -17.95 -19.03 -17.73
N GLU A 301 -19.14 -18.89 -17.15
CA GLU A 301 -20.38 -19.47 -17.70
C GLU A 301 -20.87 -18.71 -18.94
N THR A 302 -20.72 -17.38 -18.95
CA THR A 302 -21.07 -16.52 -20.08
C THR A 302 -19.82 -15.82 -20.60
N ALA A 303 -19.11 -16.51 -21.50
CA ALA A 303 -17.85 -16.06 -22.05
C ALA A 303 -17.99 -15.43 -23.45
N THR A 304 -17.25 -14.34 -23.65
CA THR A 304 -16.95 -13.74 -24.95
C THR A 304 -15.43 -13.67 -25.11
N ASN A 305 -14.94 -13.87 -26.34
CA ASN A 305 -13.51 -13.89 -26.66
C ASN A 305 -12.67 -14.81 -25.74
N CYS A 306 -13.13 -16.05 -25.53
CA CYS A 306 -12.38 -17.07 -24.81
C CYS A 306 -12.12 -18.24 -25.76
N GLU A 307 -10.88 -18.40 -26.23
CA GLU A 307 -10.48 -19.52 -27.06
C GLU A 307 -10.01 -20.71 -26.20
N ALA A 308 -10.54 -21.90 -26.48
CA ALA A 308 -10.19 -23.12 -25.73
C ALA A 308 -8.73 -23.56 -25.89
#